data_AF-A0A946QDA4-F1
#
_entry.id   AF-A0A946QDA4-F1
#
_cell.length_a   1.000
_cell.length_b   1.000
_cell.length_c   1.000
_cell.angle_alpha   90.00
_cell.angle_beta   90.00
_cell.angle_gamma   90.00
#
_symmetry.space_group_name_H-M   'P 1'
#
loop_
_entity.id
_entity.type
_entity.pdbx_description
1 polymer ?
#
loop_
_entity_poly.entity_id
_entity_poly.type
_entity_poly.pdbx_seq_one_letter_code
_entity_poly.pdbx_strand_id
1 'polypeptide(L)' 'MTASMRLAAALIKANKDFDLIVIPGGGHGDEGRYGSRRRKDFFRKHLLGLESPDINAIP' A
#
# COMPACT_ATOMS: atom_id res chain seq x y z
N MET A 1 17.33 -5.05 8.14
CA MET A 1 16.07 -5.31 7.42
C MET A 1 14.94 -5.46 8.43
N THR A 2 13.80 -4.80 8.23
CA THR A 2 12.63 -4.90 9.13
C THR A 2 11.89 -6.24 8.93
N ALA A 3 11.07 -6.66 9.92
CA ALA A 3 10.31 -7.91 9.85
C ALA A 3 9.40 -7.98 8.61
N SER A 4 8.77 -6.86 8.24
CA SER A 4 7.90 -6.75 7.07
C SER A 4 8.63 -7.05 5.75
N MET A 5 9.89 -6.62 5.61
CA MET A 5 10.67 -6.87 4.38
C MET A 5 11.09 -8.34 4.24
N ARG A 6 11.32 -9.03 5.35
CA ARG A 6 11.57 -10.48 5.34
C ARG A 6 10.33 -11.26 4.92
N LEU A 7 9.14 -10.84 5.37
CA LEU A 7 7.88 -11.44 4.94
C LEU A 7 7.64 -11.22 3.45
N ALA A 8 7.84 -9.99 2.94
CA ALA A 8 7.72 -9.68 1.52
C ALA A 8 8.62 -10.58 0.65
N ALA A 9 9.90 -10.74 1.03
CA ALA A 9 10.82 -11.63 0.33
C ALA A 9 10.35 -13.09 0.31
N ALA A 10 9.76 -13.58 1.41
CA ALA A 10 9.21 -14.93 1.47
C ALA A 10 7.97 -15.11 0.58
N LEU A 11 7.09 -14.11 0.52
CA LEU A 11 5.92 -14.10 -0.38
C LEU A 11 6.34 -14.13 -1.85
N ILE A 12 7.35 -13.36 -2.23
CA ILE A 12 7.92 -13.38 -3.59
C ILE A 12 8.47 -14.77 -3.92
N LYS A 13 9.28 -15.36 -3.02
CA LYS A 13 9.83 -16.71 -3.22
C LYS A 13 8.72 -17.77 -3.36
N ALA A 14 7.57 -17.55 -2.72
CA ALA A 14 6.41 -18.42 -2.79
C ALA A 14 5.47 -18.12 -3.97
N ASN A 15 5.84 -17.20 -4.88
CA ASN A 15 5.02 -16.74 -6.00
C ASN A 15 3.62 -16.27 -5.56
N LYS A 16 3.57 -15.38 -4.56
CA LYS A 16 2.34 -14.76 -4.05
C LYS A 16 2.35 -13.27 -4.33
N ASP A 17 1.24 -12.79 -4.88
CA ASP A 17 1.00 -11.36 -5.06
C ASP A 17 0.62 -10.70 -3.73
N PHE A 18 1.10 -9.48 -3.52
CA PHE A 18 0.75 -8.65 -2.37
C PHE A 18 1.00 -7.17 -2.69
N ASP A 19 0.28 -6.31 -1.98
CA ASP A 19 0.52 -4.88 -1.98
C ASP A 19 1.34 -4.47 -0.74
N LEU A 20 2.33 -3.62 -0.95
CA LEU A 20 3.18 -3.09 0.13
C LEU A 20 3.40 -1.60 -0.07
N ILE A 21 3.21 -0.83 1.00
CA ILE A 21 3.49 0.60 1.04
C ILE A 21 4.55 0.86 2.10
N VAL A 22 5.59 1.59 1.72
CA VAL A 22 6.60 2.12 2.62
C VAL A 22 6.34 3.61 2.80
N ILE A 23 6.30 4.07 4.05
CA ILE A 23 6.14 5.48 4.42
C ILE A 23 7.46 5.98 5.01
N PRO A 24 8.34 6.62 4.21
CA PRO A 24 9.60 7.16 4.72
C PRO A 24 9.33 8.24 5.78
N GLY A 25 10.07 8.20 6.89
CA GLY A 25 9.90 9.15 7.99
C GLY A 25 8.63 8.93 8.83
N GLY A 26 7.78 7.97 8.49
CA GLY A 26 6.62 7.59 9.30
C GLY A 26 7.02 6.81 10.55
N GLY A 27 6.44 7.16 11.69
CA GLY A 27 6.60 6.44 12.96
C GLY A 27 5.74 5.18 13.05
N HIS A 28 5.64 4.59 14.25
CA HIS A 28 4.84 3.40 14.51
C HIS A 28 3.34 3.72 14.55
N GLY A 29 2.73 3.90 13.37
CA GLY A 29 1.30 4.18 13.19
C GLY A 29 0.99 5.50 12.48
N ASP A 30 2.01 6.30 12.17
CA ASP A 30 1.80 7.49 11.34
C ASP A 30 1.93 7.15 9.86
N GLU A 31 0.78 6.95 9.23
CA GLU A 31 0.65 6.72 7.79
C GLU A 31 0.49 8.02 6.98
N GLY A 32 0.32 9.16 7.66
CA GLY A 32 0.06 10.46 7.05
C GLY A 32 -1.11 10.49 6.07
N ARG A 33 -1.23 11.61 5.34
CA ARG A 33 -2.27 11.78 4.29
C ARG A 33 -2.11 10.77 3.15
N TYR A 34 -0.86 10.48 2.76
CA TYR A 34 -0.56 9.57 1.66
C TYR A 34 -0.97 8.12 1.98
N GLY A 35 -0.58 7.58 3.13
CA GLY A 35 -0.93 6.23 3.54
C GLY A 35 -2.43 6.07 3.79
N SER A 36 -3.06 7.07 4.43
CA SER A 36 -4.51 7.09 4.62
C SER A 36 -5.28 7.05 3.30
N ARG A 37 -4.82 7.80 2.29
CA ARG A 37 -5.41 7.77 0.94
C ARG A 37 -5.24 6.39 0.31
N ARG A 38 -4.00 5.88 0.25
CA ARG A 38 -3.71 4.58 -0.36
C ARG A 38 -4.51 3.43 0.26
N ARG A 39 -4.74 3.46 1.58
CA ARG A 39 -5.60 2.48 2.25
C ARG A 39 -7.06 2.57 1.80
N LYS A 40 -7.60 3.78 1.62
CA LYS A 40 -8.96 3.96 1.06
C LYS A 40 -9.03 3.43 -0.37
N ASP A 41 -8.04 3.75 -1.20
CA ASP A 41 -7.95 3.28 -2.59
C ASP A 41 -7.89 1.74 -2.67
N PHE A 42 -7.14 1.10 -1.77
CA PHE A 42 -7.10 -0.36 -1.65
C PHE A 42 -8.51 -0.95 -1.44
N PHE A 43 -9.28 -0.42 -0.48
CA PHE A 43 -10.64 -0.91 -0.25
C PHE A 43 -11.62 -0.52 -1.38
N ARG A 44 -11.48 0.64 -2.01
CA ARG A 44 -12.29 0.98 -3.19
C ARG A 44 -12.13 -0.08 -4.28
N LYS A 45 -10.89 -0.44 -4.59
CA LYS A 45 -10.59 -1.43 -5.63
C LYS A 45 -11.00 -2.85 -5.21
N HIS A 46 -10.55 -3.30 -4.04
CA HIS A 46 -10.63 -4.73 -3.67
C HIS A 46 -11.90 -5.12 -2.91
N LEU A 47 -12.56 -4.18 -2.24
CA LEU A 47 -13.81 -4.44 -1.52
C LEU A 47 -15.04 -3.96 -2.30
N LEU A 48 -14.94 -2.80 -2.96
CA LEU A 48 -16.09 -2.17 -3.63
C LEU A 48 -16.08 -2.35 -5.16
N GLY A 49 -14.98 -2.84 -5.75
CA GLY A 49 -14.84 -2.96 -7.21
C GLY A 49 -14.84 -1.62 -7.96
N LEU A 50 -14.49 -0.54 -7.26
CA LEU A 50 -14.45 0.82 -7.81
C LEU A 50 -13.01 1.22 -8.14
N GLU A 51 -12.83 1.89 -9.27
CA GLU A 51 -11.57 2.52 -9.61
C GLU A 51 -11.21 3.64 -8.62
N SER A 52 -9.92 3.80 -8.37
CA SER A 52 -9.39 4.87 -7.52
C SER A 52 -9.17 6.13 -8.36
N PRO A 53 -9.45 7.33 -7.82
CA PRO A 53 -9.22 8.57 -8.56
C PRO A 53 -7.74 8.77 -8.85
N ASP A 54 -7.40 9.13 -10.09
CA ASP A 54 -6.03 9.52 -10.43
C ASP A 54 -5.76 10.94 -9.93
N ILE A 55 -4.94 11.04 -8.89
CA ILE A 55 -4.60 12.31 -8.25
C ILE A 55 -3.42 13.00 -8.96
N ASN A 56 -2.70 12.29 -9.83
CA ASN A 56 -1.62 12.86 -10.62
C ASN A 56 -2.08 13.22 -12.04
N ALA A 57 -3.35 13.01 -12.37
CA ALA A 57 -3.92 13.44 -13.63
C ALA A 57 -3.68 14.94 -13.80
N ILE A 58 -2.97 15.28 -14.87
CA ILE A 58 -2.77 16.67 -15.30
C ILE A 58 -4.13 17.16 -15.82
N PRO A 59 -4.59 18.38 -15.45
CA PRO A 59 -5.82 18.95 -16.01
C PRO A 59 -5.79 19.05 -17.53
#